data_AF-A0A453K2J2-F1
#
_entry.id   AF-A0A453K2J2-F1
#
_cell.length_a   1.000
_cell.length_b   1.000
_cell.length_c   1.000
_cell.angle_alpha   90.00
_cell.angle_beta   90.00
_cell.angle_gamma   90.00
#
_symmetry.space_group_name_H-M   'P 1'
#
loop_
_entity.id
_entity.type
_entity.pdbx_description
1 polymer ?
#
loop_
_entity_poly.entity_id
_entity_poly.type
_entity_poly.pdbx_seq_one_letter_code
_entity_poly.pdbx_strand_id
1 'polypeptide(L)'
;ILQGENTKMSASDPNSAIYVTDSTKDIKTKVNKYAFSGGQDSVELHRKLGANLEVDVSIKYLNFFLEDDDELERIKKVILQDIRTTLYSYLVSNWAVLML
;
A
#
# COMPACT_ATOMS: atom_id res chain seq x y z
N ILE A 1 3.93 6.68 -12.18
CA ILE A 1 2.91 7.76 -12.16
C ILE A 1 2.36 7.85 -10.74
N LEU A 2 2.33 9.03 -10.12
CA LEU A 2 1.95 9.19 -8.71
C LEU A 2 0.43 9.26 -8.49
N GLN A 3 -0.33 9.91 -9.36
CA GLN A 3 -1.74 10.22 -9.16
C GLN A 3 -2.71 9.08 -9.54
N GLY A 4 -2.20 7.88 -9.85
CA GLY A 4 -2.99 6.70 -10.20
C GLY A 4 -3.01 6.35 -11.69
N GLU A 5 -3.59 5.20 -12.03
CA GLU A 5 -3.49 4.58 -13.37
C GLU A 5 -4.17 5.35 -14.50
N ASN A 6 -5.18 6.16 -14.16
CA ASN A 6 -5.89 6.99 -15.14
C ASN A 6 -5.15 8.29 -15.48
N THR A 7 -3.99 8.53 -14.88
CA THR A 7 -3.17 9.73 -15.11
C THR A 7 -1.93 9.37 -15.92
N LYS A 8 -1.43 10.30 -16.75
CA LYS A 8 -0.16 10.13 -17.47
C LYS A 8 0.94 10.89 -16.74
N MET A 9 2.15 10.33 -16.70
CA MET A 9 3.34 11.09 -16.30
C MET A 9 3.51 12.27 -17.25
N SER A 10 3.50 13.49 -16.69
CA SER A 10 3.70 14.71 -17.48
C SER A 10 4.84 15.51 -16.90
N ALA A 11 5.82 15.84 -17.74
CA ALA A 11 6.88 16.79 -17.38
C ALA A 11 6.31 18.18 -17.03
N SER A 12 5.09 18.49 -17.47
CA SER A 12 4.41 19.74 -17.12
C SER A 12 3.76 19.74 -15.73
N ASP A 13 3.54 18.56 -15.13
CA ASP A 13 3.12 18.45 -13.72
C ASP A 13 4.26 17.84 -12.89
N PRO A 14 5.04 18.67 -12.17
CA PRO A 14 6.16 18.19 -11.37
C PRO A 14 5.72 17.26 -10.23
N ASN A 15 4.43 17.22 -9.88
CA ASN A 15 3.87 16.36 -8.84
C ASN A 15 3.36 15.02 -9.37
N SER A 16 3.36 14.80 -10.69
CA SER A 16 2.89 13.56 -11.32
C SER A 16 3.90 12.40 -11.23
N ALA A 17 5.16 12.69 -10.86
CA ALA A 17 6.25 11.72 -10.77
C ALA A 17 7.30 12.10 -9.70
N ILE A 18 8.01 11.07 -9.23
CA ILE A 18 9.28 11.25 -8.52
C ILE A 18 10.40 11.30 -9.57
N TYR A 19 11.16 12.38 -9.57
CA TYR A 19 12.28 12.58 -10.48
C TYR A 19 13.60 12.25 -9.79
N VAL A 20 14.59 11.81 -10.56
CA VAL A 20 15.95 11.52 -10.05
C VAL A 20 16.67 12.75 -9.49
N THR A 21 16.17 13.94 -9.79
CA THR A 21 16.67 15.23 -9.28
C THR A 21 15.92 15.71 -8.05
N ASP A 22 14.88 15.01 -7.59
CA ASP A 22 14.10 15.43 -6.42
C ASP A 22 14.94 15.35 -5.15
N SER A 23 14.81 16.37 -4.29
CA SER A 23 15.39 16.30 -2.95
C SER A 23 14.63 15.31 -2.07
N THR A 24 15.24 14.88 -0.97
CA THR A 24 14.56 14.01 0.02
C THR A 24 13.26 14.62 0.55
N LYS A 25 13.21 15.95 0.68
CA LYS A 25 12.01 16.69 1.09
C LYS A 25 10.92 16.64 0.03
N ASP A 26 11.30 16.73 -1.24
CA ASP A 26 10.36 16.68 -2.36
C ASP A 26 9.78 15.27 -2.51
N ILE A 27 10.63 14.24 -2.45
CA ILE A 27 10.21 12.83 -2.45
C ILE A 27 9.17 12.59 -1.35
N LYS A 28 9.47 12.99 -0.11
CA LYS A 28 8.55 12.84 1.02
C LYS A 28 7.23 13.56 0.78
N THR A 29 7.28 14.79 0.26
CA THR A 29 6.07 15.58 -0.01
C THR A 29 5.24 14.93 -1.09
N LYS A 30 5.88 14.43 -2.16
CA LYS A 30 5.21 13.82 -3.29
C LYS A 30 4.54 12.49 -2.94
N VAL A 31 5.24 11.63 -2.21
CA VAL A 31 4.68 10.37 -1.71
C VAL A 31 3.49 10.66 -0.79
N ASN A 32 3.63 11.55 0.19
CA ASN A 32 2.57 11.73 1.18
C ASN A 32 1.35 12.50 0.69
N LYS A 33 1.52 13.42 -0.28
CA LYS A 33 0.43 14.30 -0.73
C LYS A 33 -0.17 13.92 -2.07
N TYR A 34 0.61 13.30 -2.95
CA TYR A 34 0.22 13.12 -4.36
C TYR A 34 0.21 11.66 -4.81
N ALA A 35 0.84 10.74 -4.06
CA ALA A 35 0.70 9.32 -4.35
C ALA A 35 -0.74 8.89 -4.04
N PHE A 36 -1.42 8.37 -5.05
CA PHE A 36 -2.75 7.81 -4.87
C PHE A 36 -2.67 6.59 -3.94
N SER A 37 -3.48 6.62 -2.87
CA SER A 37 -3.58 5.52 -1.93
C SER A 37 -4.86 4.72 -2.18
N GLY A 38 -4.76 3.40 -2.07
CA GLY A 38 -5.91 2.50 -1.99
C GLY A 38 -6.49 2.36 -0.59
N GLY A 39 -6.00 3.14 0.38
CA GLY A 39 -6.51 3.19 1.76
C GLY A 39 -7.92 3.76 1.87
N GLN A 40 -8.46 3.74 3.09
CA GLN A 40 -9.80 4.24 3.37
C GLN A 40 -9.75 5.67 3.91
N ASP A 41 -10.86 6.40 3.79
CA ASP A 41 -10.95 7.81 4.21
C ASP A 41 -10.70 8.04 5.71
N SER A 42 -10.92 7.02 6.54
CA SER A 42 -10.67 7.07 7.98
C SER A 42 -9.89 5.85 8.46
N VAL A 43 -9.18 6.02 9.57
CA VAL A 43 -8.39 4.94 10.21
C VAL A 43 -9.30 3.81 10.67
N GLU A 44 -10.49 4.11 11.19
CA GLU A 44 -11.48 3.12 11.62
C GLU A 44 -11.96 2.28 10.43
N LEU A 45 -12.21 2.92 9.29
CA LEU A 45 -12.62 2.22 8.08
C LEU A 45 -11.47 1.39 7.52
N HIS A 46 -10.25 1.92 7.54
CA HIS A 46 -9.05 1.21 7.09
C HIS A 46 -8.77 -0.05 7.92
N ARG A 47 -8.92 0.02 9.25
CA ARG A 47 -8.81 -1.17 10.13
C ARG A 47 -9.91 -2.21 9.88
N LYS A 48 -11.07 -1.77 9.38
CA LYS A 48 -12.22 -2.65 9.13
C LYS A 48 -12.23 -3.24 7.72
N LEU A 49 -11.67 -2.57 6.73
CA LEU A 49 -11.77 -2.97 5.33
C LEU A 49 -10.40 -3.22 4.66
N GLY A 50 -9.31 -2.82 5.32
CA GLY A 50 -7.97 -2.78 4.71
C GLY A 50 -7.87 -1.75 3.58
N ALA A 51 -6.75 -1.81 2.85
CA ALA A 51 -6.54 -1.07 1.61
C ALA A 51 -6.75 -1.94 0.37
N ASN A 52 -7.14 -1.32 -0.75
CA ASN A 52 -7.03 -1.95 -2.06
C ASN A 52 -5.60 -1.76 -2.62
N LEU A 53 -4.77 -2.80 -2.51
CA LEU A 53 -3.38 -2.77 -2.98
C LEU A 53 -3.25 -2.74 -4.51
N GLU A 54 -4.27 -3.14 -5.27
CA GLU A 54 -4.23 -3.13 -6.74
C GLU A 54 -4.15 -1.70 -7.30
N VAL A 55 -4.71 -0.74 -6.58
CA VAL A 55 -4.74 0.67 -7.00
C VAL A 55 -3.72 1.53 -6.24
N ASP A 56 -3.17 1.04 -5.13
CA ASP A 56 -2.22 1.80 -4.29
C ASP A 56 -0.87 2.00 -4.99
N VAL A 57 -0.54 3.26 -5.26
CA VAL A 57 0.68 3.61 -5.99
C VAL A 57 1.93 3.39 -5.14
N SER A 58 1.84 3.57 -3.81
CA SER A 58 2.99 3.36 -2.93
C SER A 58 3.41 1.89 -2.95
N ILE A 59 2.44 0.96 -2.95
CA ILE A 59 2.70 -0.48 -3.10
C ILE A 59 3.30 -0.82 -4.46
N LYS A 60 2.84 -0.18 -5.54
CA LYS A 60 3.42 -0.39 -6.88
C LYS A 60 4.88 0.04 -6.94
N TYR A 61 5.24 1.15 -6.29
CA TYR A 61 6.64 1.58 -6.21
C TYR A 61 7.45 0.63 -5.34
N LEU A 62 6.93 0.18 -4.19
CA LEU A 62 7.61 -0.81 -3.36
C LEU A 62 7.85 -2.13 -4.10
N ASN A 63 6.86 -2.65 -4.84
CA ASN A 63 7.03 -3.85 -5.69
C ASN A 63 8.17 -3.69 -6.71
N PHE A 64 8.51 -2.47 -7.11
CA PHE A 64 9.56 -2.23 -8.11
C PHE A 64 10.94 -1.98 -7.48
N PHE A 65 10.99 -1.31 -6.33
CA PHE A 65 12.24 -0.85 -5.71
C PHE A 65 12.68 -1.66 -4.48
N LEU A 66 11.76 -2.37 -3.82
CA LEU A 66 12.07 -3.23 -2.69
C LEU A 66 12.35 -4.64 -3.20
N GLU A 67 13.61 -5.06 -3.18
CA GLU A 67 14.06 -6.38 -3.64
C GLU A 67 13.75 -7.51 -2.63
N ASP A 68 13.46 -7.16 -1.38
CA ASP A 68 13.12 -8.12 -0.32
C ASP A 68 11.63 -8.47 -0.39
N ASP A 69 11.34 -9.61 -1.02
CA ASP A 69 9.98 -10.13 -1.18
C ASP A 69 9.30 -10.44 0.17
N ASP A 70 10.06 -10.87 1.18
CA ASP A 70 9.51 -11.20 2.50
C ASP A 70 9.10 -9.91 3.23
N GLU A 71 9.92 -8.86 3.16
CA GLU A 71 9.58 -7.54 3.70
C GLU A 71 8.38 -6.94 2.99
N LEU A 72 8.35 -7.03 1.66
CA LEU A 72 7.23 -6.54 0.84
C LEU A 72 5.92 -7.24 1.21
N GLU A 73 5.94 -8.58 1.36
CA GLU A 73 4.78 -9.35 1.77
C GLU A 73 4.35 -9.01 3.21
N ARG A 74 5.31 -8.76 4.10
CA ARG A 74 5.02 -8.27 5.46
C ARG A 74 4.31 -6.92 5.45
N ILE A 75 4.76 -5.97 4.63
CA ILE A 75 4.14 -4.65 4.48
C ILE A 75 2.71 -4.80 3.93
N LYS A 76 2.52 -5.60 2.88
CA LYS A 76 1.19 -5.86 2.30
C LYS A 76 0.23 -6.45 3.33
N LYS A 77 0.68 -7.43 4.12
CA LYS A 77 -0.12 -8.05 5.19
C LYS A 77 -0.56 -7.05 6.24
N VAL A 78 0.33 -6.15 6.68
CA VAL A 78 -0.01 -5.12 7.68
C VAL A 78 -1.08 -4.17 7.15
N ILE A 79 -1.00 -3.77 5.88
CA ILE A 79 -1.96 -2.85 5.25
C ILE A 79 -3.31 -3.53 4.96
N LEU A 80 -3.33 -4.84 4.76
CA LEU A 80 -4.52 -5.65 4.50
C LEU A 80 -5.26 -6.12 5.76
N GLN A 81 -4.80 -5.81 6.98
CA GLN A 81 -5.41 -6.33 8.20
C GLN A 81 -6.83 -5.77 8.46
N ASP A 82 -7.84 -6.47 7.92
CA ASP A 82 -9.22 -6.51 8.39
C ASP A 82 -9.34 -7.57 9.50
N ILE A 83 -10.25 -7.35 10.45
CA ILE A 83 -10.74 -8.31 11.45
C ILE A 83 -11.12 -9.64 10.79
N ARG A 84 -11.69 -9.65 9.58
CA ARG A 84 -12.02 -10.90 8.87
C ARG A 84 -10.79 -11.72 8.46
N THR A 85 -9.75 -11.06 7.96
CA THR A 85 -8.49 -11.72 7.58
C THR A 85 -7.76 -12.25 8.82
N THR A 86 -7.81 -11.48 9.90
CA THR A 86 -7.28 -11.87 11.21
C THR A 86 -8.03 -13.07 11.78
N LEU A 87 -9.37 -13.05 11.70
CA LEU A 87 -10.23 -14.15 12.13
C LEU A 87 -10.00 -15.40 11.28
N TYR A 88 -9.90 -15.27 9.96
CA TYR A 88 -9.63 -16.40 9.06
C TYR A 88 -8.24 -17.01 9.34
N SER A 89 -7.19 -16.18 9.45
CA SER A 89 -5.84 -16.65 9.77
C SER A 89 -5.78 -17.34 11.14
N TYR A 90 -6.47 -16.80 12.15
CA TYR A 90 -6.61 -17.41 13.47
C TYR A 90 -7.35 -18.75 13.41
N LEU A 91 -8.48 -18.80 12.70
CA LEU A 91 -9.29 -20.00 12.54
C LEU A 91 -8.52 -21.10 11.80
N VAL A 92 -7.75 -20.75 10.75
CA VAL A 92 -6.90 -21.71 10.01
C VAL A 92 -5.75 -22.21 10.88
N SER A 93 -5.08 -21.32 11.61
CA SER A 93 -3.95 -21.68 12.49
C SER A 93 -4.39 -22.53 13.68
N ASN A 94 -5.62 -22.33 14.17
CA ASN A 94 -6.19 -23.07 15.29
C ASN A 94 -7.15 -24.20 14.85
N TRP A 95 -7.32 -24.45 13.54
CA TRP A 95 -8.23 -25.48 13.04
C TRP A 95 -7.80 -26.89 13.50
N ALA A 96 -6.50 -27.11 13.65
CA ALA A 96 -5.94 -28.35 14.20
C ALA A 96 -6.26 -28.57 15.69
N VAL A 97 -6.60 -27.51 16.43
CA VAL A 97 -6.91 -27.57 17.88
C VAL A 97 -8.40 -27.85 18.12
N LEU A 98 -9.27 -27.54 17.15
CA LEU A 98 -10.73 -27.74 17.23
C LEU A 98 -11.20 -29.15 16.85
N MET A 99 -10.31 -30.00 16.33
CA MET A 99 -10.61 -31.38 15.91
C MET A 99 -10.09 -32.44 16.90
N LEU A 100 -9.68 -32.02 18.11
CA LEU A 100 -9.40 -32.87 19.28
C LEU A 100 -10.46 -32.60 20.35
#